data_AF-A0AAW2XB99-F1
#
_entry.id   AF-A0AAW2XB99-F1
#
_cell.length_a   1.000
_cell.length_b   1.000
_cell.length_c   1.000
_cell.angle_alpha   90.00
_cell.angle_beta   90.00
_cell.angle_gamma   90.00
#
_symmetry.space_group_name_H-M   'P 1'
#
loop_
_entity.id
_entity.type
_entity.pdbx_description
1 polymer ?
#
loop_
_entity_poly.entity_id
_entity_poly.type
_entity_poly.pdbx_seq_one_letter_code
_entity_poly.pdbx_strand_id
1 'polypeptide(L)'
;MKTRSFLFLTFLVFTLSCLSFDYGISQSEEAKKNKFREREATDDALGYPNFDEDELLNTQCPRHLELSWQSEVSSSIYASPLIADINRYYDNPEHLKELGGIDIGKYVAGGIVVFNLDTKQVKWTAQLDLSTDTGDFRAYIYSSPTVADLDGDGNLDILVGTSFGLFYVLDHKGKTREKFPREMAEIQGGVVAADINDDGKIELVTADAHGNIAAWTPQGTEIWETHVKSLVPQSPSIGDVDGDGHTDIVVPTLSGNIYVLSGKDGSLVRPYPYRTHGRVMNQVLLVDLNKRGEKKKGLTIATTSFDGYLYLIDGPTSCADVVDIGETSYSMVLADNVDGGDDLDLIVTTMNGNAWRSPSQGRNNVAHRYNRQGIYVTPSSRAFRDEEGKNVWVEVEIVDRYRFPSGSQAPYNVTVSLLVPGNYQGERTIKQNHIFDRAGTHRIKIPTVGVRTAGTVLVEMVDKWTLFFR
;
A
#
# COMPACT_ATOMS: atom_id res chain seq x y z
N MET A 1 35.61 11.91 -50.04
CA MET A 1 34.22 11.40 -49.99
C MET A 1 34.00 10.80 -48.60
N LYS A 2 33.09 11.41 -47.81
CA LYS A 2 32.64 11.07 -46.43
C LYS A 2 33.68 11.25 -45.30
N THR A 3 33.88 12.46 -44.73
CA THR A 3 33.14 13.14 -43.63
C THR A 3 32.78 12.27 -42.41
N ARG A 4 33.63 12.31 -41.38
CA ARG A 4 33.25 12.29 -39.96
C ARG A 4 33.88 13.54 -39.33
N SER A 5 33.05 14.55 -39.11
CA SER A 5 33.47 15.81 -38.47
C SER A 5 33.36 15.61 -36.97
N PHE A 6 34.51 15.65 -36.28
CA PHE A 6 34.60 15.84 -34.84
C PHE A 6 34.01 17.21 -34.50
N LEU A 7 32.94 17.26 -33.70
CA LEU A 7 32.45 18.51 -33.14
C LEU A 7 33.28 18.83 -31.89
N PHE A 8 34.25 19.72 -32.09
CA PHE A 8 34.87 20.54 -31.06
C PHE A 8 33.76 21.33 -30.33
N LEU A 9 33.60 21.15 -29.02
CA LEU A 9 32.87 22.11 -28.19
C LEU A 9 33.88 23.16 -27.72
N THR A 10 33.91 24.29 -28.42
CA THR A 10 34.65 25.50 -28.08
C THR A 10 34.25 26.00 -26.68
N PHE A 11 35.25 26.11 -25.79
CA PHE A 11 35.21 26.91 -24.58
C PHE A 11 34.93 28.37 -24.95
N LEU A 12 33.74 28.87 -24.62
CA LEU A 12 33.45 30.30 -24.64
C LEU A 12 33.78 30.85 -23.24
N VAL A 13 35.01 31.35 -23.09
CA VAL A 13 35.41 32.16 -21.93
C VAL A 13 34.66 33.49 -22.04
N PHE A 14 33.58 33.65 -21.29
CA PHE A 14 33.05 34.98 -20.99
C PHE A 14 33.67 35.47 -19.68
N THR A 15 34.60 36.40 -19.82
CA THR A 15 35.03 37.29 -18.76
C THR A 15 33.83 38.14 -18.32
N LEU A 16 33.24 37.86 -17.16
CA LEU A 16 32.34 38.82 -16.53
C LEU A 16 33.19 39.88 -15.82
N SER A 17 33.43 40.98 -16.53
CA SER A 17 33.87 42.25 -15.97
C SER A 17 32.79 42.78 -15.03
N CYS A 18 33.24 43.14 -13.82
CA CYS A 18 32.55 43.92 -12.82
C CYS A 18 31.82 45.13 -13.46
N LEU A 19 30.49 45.07 -13.53
CA LEU A 19 29.63 46.22 -13.71
C LEU A 19 28.53 46.12 -12.64
N SER A 20 28.74 46.88 -11.59
CA SER A 20 27.78 47.19 -10.55
C SER A 20 26.56 47.85 -11.21
N PHE A 21 25.48 47.08 -11.40
CA PHE A 21 24.15 47.64 -11.48
C PHE A 21 23.51 47.45 -10.11
N ASP A 22 23.54 48.53 -9.33
CA ASP A 22 22.71 48.71 -8.15
C ASP A 22 21.23 48.61 -8.56
N TYR A 23 20.67 47.40 -8.50
CA TYR A 23 19.26 47.26 -8.19
C TYR A 23 19.17 47.29 -6.68
N GLY A 24 18.99 48.49 -6.13
CA GLY A 24 18.63 48.69 -4.75
C GLY A 24 17.37 47.88 -4.46
N ILE A 25 17.55 46.78 -3.74
CA ILE A 25 16.47 46.13 -3.01
C ILE A 25 16.07 47.13 -1.93
N SER A 26 15.08 47.96 -2.26
CA SER A 26 14.34 48.69 -1.25
C SER A 26 13.77 47.66 -0.29
N GLN A 27 14.18 47.75 0.97
CA GLN A 27 13.54 47.08 2.09
C GLN A 27 12.04 47.42 2.11
N SER A 28 11.22 46.59 1.45
CA SER A 28 9.77 46.58 1.60
C SER A 28 9.18 45.30 1.01
N GLU A 29 9.45 44.18 1.67
CA GLU A 29 8.55 43.04 1.74
C GLU A 29 9.08 42.20 2.91
N GLU A 30 8.35 42.16 4.03
CA GLU A 30 8.53 41.10 5.01
C GLU A 30 8.55 39.78 4.22
N ALA A 31 9.65 39.04 4.29
CA ALA A 31 9.65 37.66 3.82
C ALA A 31 8.46 36.98 4.51
N LYS A 32 7.39 36.70 3.75
CA LYS A 32 6.17 36.09 4.30
C LYS A 32 6.60 34.84 5.03
N LYS A 33 6.46 34.84 6.36
CA LYS A 33 6.81 33.68 7.17
C LYS A 33 5.94 32.50 6.73
N ASN A 34 6.56 31.34 6.54
CA ASN A 34 5.85 30.12 6.16
C ASN A 34 5.01 29.64 7.35
N LYS A 35 3.69 29.83 7.26
CA LYS A 35 2.71 29.50 8.31
C LYS A 35 2.75 28.03 8.75
N PHE A 36 3.14 27.11 7.87
CA PHE A 36 3.15 25.68 8.17
C PHE A 36 4.31 25.30 9.08
N ARG A 37 5.43 26.04 9.01
CA ARG A 37 6.63 25.80 9.82
C ARG A 37 6.56 26.39 11.24
N GLU A 38 5.60 27.27 11.51
CA GLU A 38 5.43 27.92 12.82
C GLU A 38 4.61 27.07 13.81
N ARG A 39 3.99 25.97 13.34
CA ARG A 39 3.13 25.10 14.15
C ARG A 39 3.92 23.91 14.69
N GLU A 40 3.52 23.43 15.86
CA GLU A 40 4.15 22.31 16.56
C GLU A 40 3.14 21.20 16.87
N ALA A 41 3.60 19.95 16.75
CA ALA A 41 2.86 18.76 17.15
C ALA A 41 2.94 18.57 18.68
N THR A 42 1.89 18.97 19.40
CA THR A 42 1.90 19.02 20.87
C THR A 42 1.51 17.73 21.58
N ASP A 43 0.73 16.85 20.93
CA ASP A 43 0.13 15.68 21.57
C ASP A 43 1.11 14.52 21.72
N ASP A 44 2.26 14.55 21.02
CA ASP A 44 3.27 13.47 21.07
C ASP A 44 4.05 13.45 22.40
N ALA A 45 3.98 14.53 23.19
CA ALA A 45 4.51 14.59 24.55
C ALA A 45 3.59 13.94 25.59
N LEU A 46 2.33 13.70 25.24
CA LEU A 46 1.37 13.04 26.12
C LEU A 46 1.67 11.54 26.09
N GLY A 47 2.27 11.02 27.17
CA GLY A 47 2.52 9.59 27.33
C GLY A 47 1.26 8.74 27.12
N TYR A 48 1.46 7.49 26.71
CA TYR A 48 0.37 6.56 26.47
C TYR A 48 -0.32 6.18 27.79
N PRO A 49 -1.65 6.08 27.83
CA PRO A 49 -2.35 5.63 29.02
C PRO A 49 -1.93 4.20 29.38
N ASN A 50 -1.77 3.91 30.68
CA ASN A 50 -1.67 2.53 31.15
C ASN A 50 -3.02 1.84 30.86
N PHE A 51 -2.99 0.66 30.23
CA PHE A 51 -4.22 -0.02 29.79
C PHE A 51 -4.31 -1.47 30.29
N ASP A 52 -5.54 -1.94 30.33
CA ASP A 52 -5.91 -3.32 30.63
C ASP A 52 -6.07 -4.09 29.30
N GLU A 53 -5.14 -5.01 29.03
CA GLU A 53 -5.14 -5.84 27.81
C GLU A 53 -6.43 -6.65 27.65
N ASP A 54 -6.99 -7.12 28.77
CA ASP A 54 -8.21 -7.92 28.79
C ASP A 54 -9.43 -7.08 28.40
N GLU A 55 -9.46 -5.78 28.72
CA GLU A 55 -10.57 -4.89 28.34
C GLU A 55 -10.58 -4.62 26.82
N LEU A 56 -9.40 -4.49 26.20
CA LEU A 56 -9.24 -4.22 24.78
C LEU A 56 -9.68 -5.42 23.91
N LEU A 57 -9.26 -6.64 24.30
CA LEU A 57 -9.60 -7.88 23.61
C LEU A 57 -11.07 -8.27 23.79
N ASN A 58 -11.73 -7.81 24.85
CA ASN A 58 -13.14 -8.09 25.15
C ASN A 58 -14.11 -7.00 24.67
N THR A 59 -13.66 -6.11 23.77
CA THR A 59 -14.52 -5.06 23.19
C THR A 59 -15.72 -5.68 22.44
N GLN A 60 -16.94 -5.18 22.73
CA GLN A 60 -18.20 -5.68 22.13
C GLN A 60 -18.50 -5.03 20.77
N CYS A 61 -17.50 -4.92 19.91
CA CYS A 61 -17.70 -4.60 18.50
C CYS A 61 -17.88 -5.92 17.74
N PRO A 62 -18.89 -6.07 16.86
CA PRO A 62 -19.14 -7.36 16.24
C PRO A 62 -18.45 -7.43 14.87
N ARG A 63 -17.18 -7.85 14.85
CA ARG A 63 -16.68 -8.80 13.85
C ARG A 63 -15.89 -9.90 14.55
N HIS A 64 -16.36 -11.13 14.46
CA HIS A 64 -15.59 -12.29 14.91
C HIS A 64 -14.37 -12.47 13.99
N LEU A 65 -13.26 -11.83 14.33
CA LEU A 65 -11.95 -12.10 13.75
C LEU A 65 -11.23 -13.15 14.57
N GLU A 66 -10.70 -14.16 13.88
CA GLU A 66 -9.86 -15.19 14.49
C GLU A 66 -8.52 -15.23 13.74
N LEU A 67 -7.43 -15.26 14.51
CA LEU A 67 -6.08 -15.45 14.01
C LEU A 67 -5.95 -16.90 13.52
N SER A 68 -5.78 -17.13 12.23
CA SER A 68 -5.76 -18.50 11.71
C SER A 68 -4.38 -19.08 11.50
N TRP A 69 -3.39 -18.27 11.16
CA TRP A 69 -2.02 -18.75 10.97
C TRP A 69 -0.98 -17.62 10.94
N GLN A 70 0.26 -17.96 11.30
CA GLN A 70 1.43 -17.08 11.35
C GLN A 70 2.59 -17.74 10.60
N SER A 71 3.25 -17.00 9.70
CA SER A 71 4.56 -17.39 9.15
C SER A 71 5.64 -16.46 9.62
N GLU A 72 6.75 -17.00 10.08
CA GLU A 72 7.98 -16.24 10.30
C GLU A 72 8.77 -16.16 8.98
N VAL A 73 9.17 -14.95 8.59
CA VAL A 73 10.11 -14.66 7.49
C VAL A 73 11.39 -14.09 8.09
N SER A 74 12.54 -14.42 7.49
CA SER A 74 13.87 -14.18 8.08
C SER A 74 14.34 -12.72 8.10
N SER A 75 13.50 -11.77 7.69
CA SER A 75 13.88 -10.35 7.58
C SER A 75 12.67 -9.44 7.57
N SER A 76 12.82 -8.24 8.16
CA SER A 76 11.82 -7.17 8.13
C SER A 76 11.50 -6.76 6.68
N ILE A 77 10.21 -6.60 6.38
CA ILE A 77 9.72 -6.15 5.08
C ILE A 77 9.46 -4.64 5.17
N TYR A 78 10.32 -3.83 4.56
CA TYR A 78 10.11 -2.38 4.41
C TYR A 78 9.51 -2.11 3.04
N ALA A 79 8.46 -1.27 2.98
CA ALA A 79 7.99 -0.68 1.73
C ALA A 79 8.83 0.55 1.34
N SER A 80 8.82 0.86 0.04
CA SER A 80 9.57 1.87 -0.74
C SER A 80 9.80 3.25 -0.06
N PRO A 81 10.81 4.06 -0.45
CA PRO A 81 11.45 4.17 -1.77
C PRO A 81 12.77 3.41 -1.99
N LEU A 82 13.09 3.19 -3.26
CA LEU A 82 14.40 2.73 -3.73
C LEU A 82 15.40 3.89 -3.63
N ILE A 83 16.36 3.83 -2.69
CA ILE A 83 17.51 4.73 -2.67
C ILE A 83 18.52 4.21 -3.70
N ALA A 84 18.69 4.96 -4.80
CA ALA A 84 19.76 4.70 -5.76
C ALA A 84 20.83 5.78 -5.61
N ASP A 85 22.05 5.39 -5.25
CA ASP A 85 23.21 6.26 -5.40
C ASP A 85 23.58 6.34 -6.89
N ILE A 86 23.30 7.49 -7.49
CA ILE A 86 23.53 7.75 -8.91
C ILE A 86 24.93 8.32 -9.16
N ASN A 87 25.70 8.68 -8.12
CA ASN A 87 26.96 9.42 -8.26
C ASN A 87 28.22 8.56 -8.48
N ARG A 88 28.07 7.37 -9.09
CA ARG A 88 29.22 6.56 -9.54
C ARG A 88 30.20 7.29 -10.49
N TYR A 89 29.77 8.39 -11.11
CA TYR A 89 30.64 9.21 -11.97
C TYR A 89 31.78 9.87 -11.19
N TYR A 90 31.49 10.38 -9.97
CA TYR A 90 32.49 11.07 -9.14
C TYR A 90 33.30 10.12 -8.25
N ASP A 91 33.03 8.81 -8.27
CA ASP A 91 33.93 7.82 -7.66
C ASP A 91 35.31 7.80 -8.35
N ASN A 92 35.39 8.28 -9.60
CA ASN A 92 36.65 8.42 -10.32
C ASN A 92 37.42 9.67 -9.84
N PRO A 93 38.67 9.54 -9.35
CA PRO A 93 39.51 10.65 -8.92
C PRO A 93 39.76 11.74 -9.97
N GLU A 94 39.63 11.44 -11.26
CA GLU A 94 39.74 12.45 -12.32
C GLU A 94 38.52 13.37 -12.40
N HIS A 95 37.31 12.81 -12.27
CA HIS A 95 36.07 13.57 -12.27
C HIS A 95 35.90 14.38 -10.98
N LEU A 96 36.45 13.91 -9.86
CA LEU A 96 36.54 14.67 -8.61
C LEU A 96 37.26 16.03 -8.77
N LYS A 97 38.20 16.15 -9.72
CA LYS A 97 38.91 17.43 -9.97
C LYS A 97 38.01 18.46 -10.64
N GLU A 98 36.97 18.05 -11.35
CA GLU A 98 35.99 18.94 -11.99
C GLU A 98 35.19 19.74 -10.94
N LEU A 99 35.05 19.19 -9.73
CA LEU A 99 34.31 19.80 -8.62
C LEU A 99 35.07 20.96 -7.95
N GLY A 100 36.33 21.23 -8.31
CA GLY A 100 37.06 22.39 -7.81
C GLY A 100 37.22 22.44 -6.27
N GLY A 101 37.19 21.28 -5.60
CA GLY A 101 37.27 21.18 -4.13
C GLY A 101 35.93 21.25 -3.39
N ILE A 102 34.80 21.20 -4.09
CA ILE A 102 33.48 21.04 -3.48
C ILE A 102 33.36 19.63 -2.88
N ASP A 103 33.04 19.57 -1.59
CA ASP A 103 32.75 18.34 -0.87
C ASP A 103 31.28 17.94 -1.08
N ILE A 104 31.03 17.04 -2.02
CA ILE A 104 29.69 16.57 -2.40
C ILE A 104 28.97 15.82 -1.26
N GLY A 105 29.71 15.28 -0.28
CA GLY A 105 29.12 14.60 0.88
C GLY A 105 28.34 15.55 1.80
N LYS A 106 28.59 16.86 1.69
CA LYS A 106 27.90 17.89 2.45
C LYS A 106 26.61 18.37 1.82
N TYR A 107 26.23 17.82 0.68
CA TYR A 107 25.05 18.23 -0.05
C TYR A 107 24.08 17.06 -0.19
N VAL A 108 22.80 17.37 -0.02
CA VAL A 108 21.70 16.46 -0.28
C VAL A 108 20.94 17.03 -1.46
N ALA A 109 20.70 16.21 -2.48
CA ALA A 109 19.94 16.61 -3.66
C ALA A 109 18.80 15.63 -3.92
N GLY A 110 17.61 16.17 -4.17
CA GLY A 110 16.43 15.42 -4.57
C GLY A 110 16.22 15.50 -6.07
N GLY A 111 15.79 14.40 -6.69
CA GLY A 111 15.45 14.38 -8.10
C GLY A 111 14.53 13.23 -8.49
N ILE A 112 13.93 13.35 -9.66
CA ILE A 112 13.10 12.32 -10.29
C ILE A 112 13.82 11.77 -11.51
N VAL A 113 13.79 10.45 -11.66
CA VAL A 113 14.27 9.75 -12.83
C VAL A 113 13.14 8.89 -13.37
N VAL A 114 12.79 9.07 -14.64
CA VAL A 114 11.77 8.27 -15.32
C VAL A 114 12.44 7.35 -16.32
N PHE A 115 12.13 6.06 -16.24
CA PHE A 115 12.64 5.04 -17.16
C PHE A 115 11.56 4.63 -18.18
N ASN A 116 11.99 4.36 -19.40
CA ASN A 116 11.20 3.62 -20.35
C ASN A 116 11.41 2.12 -20.09
N LEU A 117 10.34 1.39 -19.80
CA LEU A 117 10.42 -0.03 -19.44
C LEU A 117 10.75 -0.93 -20.65
N ASP A 118 10.36 -0.52 -21.86
CA ASP A 118 10.64 -1.28 -23.08
C ASP A 118 12.12 -1.17 -23.48
N THR A 119 12.65 0.06 -23.50
CA THR A 119 14.04 0.31 -23.90
C THR A 119 15.02 0.17 -22.75
N LYS A 120 14.53 0.17 -21.50
CA LYS A 120 15.31 0.19 -20.25
C LYS A 120 16.26 1.39 -20.15
N GLN A 121 15.91 2.49 -20.84
CA GLN A 121 16.69 3.73 -20.84
C GLN A 121 15.98 4.80 -20.03
N VAL A 122 16.76 5.75 -19.51
CA VAL A 122 16.22 6.97 -18.90
C VAL A 122 15.48 7.76 -19.97
N LYS A 123 14.19 8.03 -19.73
CA LYS A 123 13.34 8.87 -20.58
C LYS A 123 13.66 10.34 -20.35
N TRP A 124 13.75 10.74 -19.08
CA TRP A 124 14.16 12.08 -18.66
C TRP A 124 14.49 12.08 -17.16
N THR A 125 15.15 13.15 -16.71
CA THR A 125 15.42 13.42 -15.29
C THR A 125 15.01 14.85 -14.94
N ALA A 126 14.61 15.07 -13.70
CA ALA A 126 14.33 16.39 -13.14
C ALA A 126 15.05 16.53 -11.81
N GLN A 127 15.80 17.61 -11.64
CA GLN A 127 16.40 17.99 -10.36
C GLN A 127 15.43 18.90 -9.62
N LEU A 128 15.23 18.67 -8.32
CA LEU A 128 14.26 19.41 -7.51
C LEU A 128 14.97 20.32 -6.51
N ASP A 129 15.34 19.75 -5.37
CA ASP A 129 15.91 20.50 -4.25
C ASP A 129 17.39 20.17 -4.07
N LEU A 130 18.16 21.16 -3.60
CA LEU A 130 19.54 21.01 -3.17
C LEU A 130 19.70 21.70 -1.81
N SER A 131 20.10 20.95 -0.80
CA SER A 131 20.40 21.46 0.54
C SER A 131 21.79 21.04 0.98
N THR A 132 22.26 21.60 2.09
CA THR A 132 23.41 21.05 2.81
C THR A 132 22.97 19.96 3.80
N ASP A 133 23.90 19.12 4.21
CA ASP A 133 23.73 18.09 5.25
C ASP A 133 23.53 18.68 6.66
N THR A 134 23.92 19.93 6.86
CA THR A 134 23.75 20.68 8.12
C THR A 134 22.48 21.52 8.20
N GLY A 135 21.70 21.63 7.13
CA GLY A 135 20.45 22.39 7.12
C GLY A 135 19.38 21.75 8.01
N ASP A 136 18.52 22.58 8.60
CA ASP A 136 17.37 22.13 9.40
C ASP A 136 16.41 21.29 8.55
N PHE A 137 16.16 21.74 7.33
CA PHE A 137 15.41 21.01 6.31
C PHE A 137 16.36 20.53 5.22
N ARG A 138 16.41 19.20 5.04
CA ARG A 138 17.25 18.56 4.03
C ARG A 138 16.42 18.24 2.80
N ALA A 139 17.04 18.24 1.63
CA ALA A 139 16.40 17.98 0.35
C ALA A 139 16.18 16.47 0.07
N TYR A 140 15.80 15.70 1.09
CA TYR A 140 15.42 14.31 0.88
C TYR A 140 14.03 14.21 0.25
N ILE A 141 13.83 13.13 -0.50
CA ILE A 141 12.54 12.75 -1.05
C ILE A 141 12.20 11.40 -0.43
N TYR A 142 11.46 11.44 0.68
CA TYR A 142 10.90 10.24 1.31
C TYR A 142 9.59 9.82 0.65
N SER A 143 8.89 10.79 0.05
CA SER A 143 7.58 10.55 -0.55
C SER A 143 7.68 9.63 -1.76
N SER A 144 6.75 8.68 -1.84
CA SER A 144 6.53 7.96 -3.09
C SER A 144 5.84 8.89 -4.09
N PRO A 145 6.28 8.92 -5.37
CA PRO A 145 5.66 9.79 -6.36
C PRO A 145 4.26 9.31 -6.68
N THR A 146 3.31 10.25 -6.77
CA THR A 146 1.95 9.99 -7.25
C THR A 146 1.88 10.34 -8.73
N VAL A 147 1.18 9.50 -9.50
CA VAL A 147 1.06 9.67 -10.95
C VAL A 147 -0.42 9.73 -11.31
N ALA A 148 -0.87 10.85 -11.87
CA ALA A 148 -2.28 11.09 -12.17
C ALA A 148 -2.44 12.05 -13.37
N ASP A 149 -3.50 11.89 -14.14
CA ASP A 149 -3.89 12.86 -15.16
C ASP A 149 -4.67 14.01 -14.50
N LEU A 150 -4.02 15.14 -14.26
CA LEU A 150 -4.63 16.25 -13.50
C LEU A 150 -5.44 17.22 -14.36
N ASP A 151 -5.29 17.18 -15.69
CA ASP A 151 -5.98 18.09 -16.61
C ASP A 151 -6.84 17.40 -17.68
N GLY A 152 -6.87 16.07 -17.67
CA GLY A 152 -7.69 15.25 -18.57
C GLY A 152 -7.13 15.18 -20.00
N ASP A 153 -5.84 15.51 -20.21
CA ASP A 153 -5.22 15.49 -21.54
C ASP A 153 -4.74 14.08 -21.97
N GLY A 154 -4.85 13.10 -21.07
CA GLY A 154 -4.43 11.70 -21.26
C GLY A 154 -2.95 11.45 -20.98
N ASN A 155 -2.18 12.48 -20.62
CA ASN A 155 -0.81 12.36 -20.15
C ASN A 155 -0.78 12.45 -18.62
N LEU A 156 -0.02 11.55 -18.00
CA LEU A 156 0.07 11.54 -16.54
C LEU A 156 1.10 12.58 -16.05
N ASP A 157 0.69 13.43 -15.11
CA ASP A 157 1.53 14.28 -14.31
C ASP A 157 2.12 13.49 -13.12
N ILE A 158 3.22 14.00 -12.56
CA ILE A 158 3.93 13.41 -11.43
C ILE A 158 3.94 14.40 -10.27
N LEU A 159 3.50 13.95 -9.09
CA LEU A 159 3.47 14.71 -7.86
C LEU A 159 4.47 14.13 -6.87
N VAL A 160 5.20 15.00 -6.18
CA VAL A 160 6.21 14.59 -5.21
C VAL A 160 6.34 15.63 -4.10
N GLY A 161 6.37 15.17 -2.85
CA GLY A 161 6.67 15.97 -1.67
C GLY A 161 8.12 15.78 -1.23
N THR A 162 8.73 16.82 -0.71
CA THR A 162 10.13 16.77 -0.24
C THR A 162 10.20 17.14 1.24
N SER A 163 11.19 16.57 1.94
CA SER A 163 11.46 16.96 3.32
C SER A 163 11.98 18.39 3.43
N PHE A 164 12.30 19.04 2.30
CA PHE A 164 12.57 20.47 2.25
C PHE A 164 11.31 21.31 2.50
N GLY A 165 10.14 20.69 2.52
CA GLY A 165 8.84 21.32 2.70
C GLY A 165 8.31 21.98 1.43
N LEU A 166 8.64 21.37 0.29
CA LEU A 166 8.09 21.72 -1.00
C LEU A 166 7.35 20.52 -1.57
N PHE A 167 6.26 20.75 -2.27
CA PHE A 167 5.71 19.75 -3.17
C PHE A 167 5.62 20.27 -4.60
N TYR A 168 5.94 19.37 -5.52
CA TYR A 168 6.06 19.63 -6.94
C TYR A 168 4.95 18.91 -7.70
N VAL A 169 4.55 19.53 -8.80
CA VAL A 169 3.76 18.89 -9.86
C VAL A 169 4.54 19.06 -11.16
N LEU A 170 4.95 17.95 -11.75
CA LEU A 170 5.69 17.88 -13.00
C LEU A 170 4.78 17.31 -14.09
N ASP A 171 4.89 17.81 -15.31
CA ASP A 171 4.24 17.20 -16.45
C ASP A 171 4.92 15.88 -16.89
N HIS A 172 4.31 15.16 -17.83
CA HIS A 172 4.84 13.91 -18.39
C HIS A 172 6.22 14.03 -19.07
N LYS A 173 6.75 15.26 -19.24
CA LYS A 173 8.07 15.58 -19.79
C LYS A 173 9.06 16.05 -18.71
N GLY A 174 8.65 16.06 -17.44
CA GLY A 174 9.49 16.48 -16.31
C GLY A 174 9.56 17.99 -16.12
N LYS A 175 8.67 18.77 -16.74
CA LYS A 175 8.61 20.22 -16.53
C LYS A 175 7.66 20.55 -15.38
N THR A 176 8.13 21.35 -14.42
CA THR A 176 7.29 21.86 -13.33
C THR A 176 6.12 22.69 -13.89
N ARG A 177 4.91 22.36 -13.44
CA ARG A 177 3.69 23.09 -13.77
C ARG A 177 3.71 24.49 -13.15
N GLU A 178 2.94 25.39 -13.76
CA GLU A 178 2.85 26.77 -13.27
C GLU A 178 2.36 26.79 -11.80
N LYS A 179 2.88 27.73 -11.01
CA LYS A 179 2.57 27.91 -9.58
C LYS A 179 3.10 26.83 -8.63
N PHE A 180 3.80 25.82 -9.15
CA PHE A 180 4.57 24.86 -8.35
C PHE A 180 6.08 25.19 -8.38
N PRO A 181 6.84 24.81 -7.34
CA PRO A 181 6.39 24.12 -6.13
C PRO A 181 5.54 24.98 -5.18
N ARG A 182 4.89 24.31 -4.24
CA ARG A 182 4.15 24.93 -3.13
C ARG A 182 4.81 24.59 -1.81
N GLU A 183 4.72 25.53 -0.85
CA GLU A 183 5.42 25.46 0.43
C GLU A 183 4.54 24.91 1.55
N MET A 184 5.13 24.04 2.39
CA MET A 184 4.63 23.53 3.66
C MET A 184 5.76 23.42 4.70
N ALA A 185 5.58 22.64 5.77
CA ALA A 185 6.69 22.09 6.54
C ALA A 185 7.20 20.79 5.90
N GLU A 186 8.03 20.01 6.60
CA GLU A 186 8.65 18.79 6.07
C GLU A 186 7.62 17.77 5.53
N ILE A 187 7.66 17.43 4.24
CA ILE A 187 6.73 16.45 3.65
C ILE A 187 7.42 15.10 3.52
N GLN A 188 6.93 14.09 4.24
CA GLN A 188 7.44 12.71 4.18
C GLN A 188 6.52 11.79 3.37
N GLY A 189 5.20 12.01 3.41
CA GLY A 189 4.21 11.26 2.65
C GLY A 189 4.10 11.70 1.18
N GLY A 190 3.63 10.80 0.32
CA GLY A 190 3.13 11.11 -1.03
C GLY A 190 1.94 12.07 -1.01
N VAL A 191 1.88 12.90 -2.05
CA VAL A 191 0.76 13.82 -2.33
C VAL A 191 -0.39 13.02 -2.93
N VAL A 192 -1.58 13.07 -2.34
CA VAL A 192 -2.71 12.31 -2.86
C VAL A 192 -3.46 13.14 -3.90
N ALA A 193 -3.87 12.52 -5.00
CA ALA A 193 -4.68 13.15 -6.05
C ALA A 193 -6.04 12.42 -6.13
N ALA A 194 -7.12 13.10 -5.77
CA ALA A 194 -8.48 12.54 -5.76
C ALA A 194 -9.53 13.66 -5.86
N ASP A 195 -10.73 13.33 -6.32
CA ASP A 195 -11.90 14.20 -6.20
C ASP A 195 -12.38 14.16 -4.75
N ILE A 196 -12.08 15.20 -3.97
CA ILE A 196 -12.37 15.23 -2.53
C ILE A 196 -13.61 16.06 -2.18
N ASN A 197 -14.09 16.85 -3.14
CA ASN A 197 -15.23 17.75 -2.96
C ASN A 197 -16.45 17.35 -3.81
N ASP A 198 -16.36 16.22 -4.52
CA ASP A 198 -17.37 15.60 -5.38
C ASP A 198 -17.84 16.51 -6.54
N ASP A 199 -16.96 17.39 -7.05
CA ASP A 199 -17.25 18.26 -8.19
C ASP A 199 -16.88 17.63 -9.54
N GLY A 200 -16.31 16.42 -9.53
CA GLY A 200 -15.86 15.69 -10.71
C GLY A 200 -14.47 16.09 -11.21
N LYS A 201 -13.72 16.91 -10.46
CA LYS A 201 -12.32 17.25 -10.74
C LYS A 201 -11.42 16.70 -9.64
N ILE A 202 -10.14 16.58 -9.98
CA ILE A 202 -9.13 16.09 -9.05
C ILE A 202 -8.59 17.27 -8.24
N GLU A 203 -8.53 17.11 -6.92
CA GLU A 203 -7.77 17.94 -6.00
C GLU A 203 -6.50 17.22 -5.53
N LEU A 204 -5.61 18.00 -4.91
CA LEU A 204 -4.37 17.52 -4.31
C LEU A 204 -4.47 17.63 -2.79
N VAL A 205 -4.18 16.56 -2.07
CA VAL A 205 -4.11 16.55 -0.61
C VAL A 205 -2.68 16.28 -0.17
N THR A 206 -2.16 17.14 0.70
CA THR A 206 -0.82 17.07 1.25
C THR A 206 -0.87 17.05 2.77
N ALA A 207 -0.04 16.21 3.38
CA ALA A 207 0.21 16.23 4.82
C ALA A 207 1.70 16.42 5.08
N ASP A 208 2.05 17.33 5.98
CA ASP A 208 3.42 17.50 6.45
C ASP A 208 3.64 16.85 7.83
N ALA A 209 4.91 16.59 8.14
CA ALA A 209 5.33 15.94 9.36
C ALA A 209 4.91 16.73 10.61
N HIS A 210 4.70 18.05 10.51
CA HIS A 210 4.27 18.89 11.63
C HIS A 210 2.76 18.81 11.90
N GLY A 211 2.01 18.01 11.14
CA GLY A 211 0.58 17.82 11.35
C GLY A 211 -0.29 18.82 10.59
N ASN A 212 0.24 19.49 9.56
CA ASN A 212 -0.61 20.27 8.68
C ASN A 212 -1.13 19.42 7.53
N ILE A 213 -2.44 19.43 7.34
CA ILE A 213 -3.14 18.84 6.21
C ILE A 213 -3.72 19.98 5.38
N ALA A 214 -3.48 19.98 4.08
CA ALA A 214 -4.02 20.99 3.17
C ALA A 214 -4.52 20.34 1.88
N ALA A 215 -5.60 20.91 1.36
CA ALA A 215 -6.14 20.60 0.04
C ALA A 215 -5.87 21.74 -0.94
N TRP A 216 -5.58 21.37 -2.18
CA TRP A 216 -5.20 22.30 -3.23
C TRP A 216 -5.90 21.95 -4.54
N THR A 217 -6.18 22.96 -5.36
CA THR A 217 -6.52 22.71 -6.76
C THR A 217 -5.27 22.25 -7.54
N PRO A 218 -5.41 21.61 -8.71
CA PRO A 218 -4.28 21.28 -9.58
C PRO A 218 -3.50 22.49 -10.09
N GLN A 219 -4.04 23.71 -9.93
CA GLN A 219 -3.36 24.97 -10.24
C GLN A 219 -2.68 25.58 -8.99
N GLY A 220 -2.58 24.81 -7.91
CA GLY A 220 -1.90 25.17 -6.67
C GLY A 220 -2.64 26.21 -5.83
N THR A 221 -3.95 26.38 -5.98
CA THR A 221 -4.74 27.26 -5.08
C THR A 221 -5.14 26.46 -3.84
N GLU A 222 -4.85 26.96 -2.64
CA GLU A 222 -5.30 26.34 -1.38
C GLU A 222 -6.84 26.41 -1.28
N ILE A 223 -7.47 25.28 -0.99
CA ILE A 223 -8.93 25.15 -0.80
C ILE A 223 -9.24 25.30 0.69
N TRP A 224 -8.58 24.49 1.51
CA TRP A 224 -8.69 24.52 2.96
C TRP A 224 -7.39 23.98 3.60
N GLU A 225 -7.22 24.27 4.89
CA GLU A 225 -6.18 23.69 5.73
C GLU A 225 -6.74 23.27 7.08
N THR A 226 -6.20 22.19 7.63
CA THR A 226 -6.49 21.71 8.98
C THR A 226 -5.18 21.30 9.64
N HIS A 227 -5.00 21.73 10.89
CA HIS A 227 -3.83 21.35 11.67
C HIS A 227 -4.23 20.35 12.76
N VAL A 228 -3.67 19.14 12.68
CA VAL A 228 -3.76 18.12 13.73
C VAL A 228 -2.55 18.26 14.64
N LYS A 229 -2.75 18.07 15.94
CA LYS A 229 -1.74 18.37 16.98
C LYS A 229 -0.74 17.23 17.20
N SER A 230 -0.42 16.45 16.18
CA SER A 230 0.50 15.31 16.27
C SER A 230 1.26 15.14 14.96
N LEU A 231 2.47 14.60 15.04
CA LEU A 231 3.29 14.34 13.87
C LEU A 231 2.60 13.34 12.94
N VAL A 232 2.60 13.63 11.64
CA VAL A 232 1.99 12.78 10.60
C VAL A 232 3.11 12.07 9.83
N PRO A 233 3.31 10.76 10.05
CA PRO A 233 4.47 10.05 9.49
C PRO A 233 4.28 9.57 8.05
N GLN A 234 3.05 9.52 7.55
CA GLN A 234 2.70 8.87 6.27
C GLN A 234 1.66 9.67 5.48
N SER A 235 1.46 9.28 4.21
CA SER A 235 0.38 9.84 3.39
C SER A 235 -0.99 9.63 4.02
N PRO A 236 -1.90 10.61 3.88
CA PRO A 236 -3.30 10.40 4.21
C PRO A 236 -3.93 9.36 3.27
N SER A 237 -5.01 8.73 3.74
CA SER A 237 -5.83 7.82 2.93
C SER A 237 -7.19 8.46 2.64
N ILE A 238 -7.77 8.16 1.49
CA ILE A 238 -8.98 8.86 1.02
C ILE A 238 -10.09 7.84 0.70
N GLY A 239 -11.31 8.10 1.16
CA GLY A 239 -12.50 7.29 0.90
C GLY A 239 -13.70 7.67 1.78
N ASP A 240 -14.89 7.21 1.45
CA ASP A 240 -16.13 7.42 2.22
C ASP A 240 -16.12 6.55 3.49
N VAL A 241 -15.60 7.09 4.59
CA VAL A 241 -15.41 6.35 5.84
C VAL A 241 -16.70 6.30 6.63
N ASP A 242 -17.39 7.42 6.75
CA ASP A 242 -18.62 7.49 7.56
C ASP A 242 -19.89 7.03 6.83
N GLY A 243 -19.80 6.79 5.51
CA GLY A 243 -20.89 6.27 4.69
C GLY A 243 -21.91 7.32 4.29
N ASP A 244 -21.60 8.62 4.40
CA ASP A 244 -22.48 9.71 4.00
C ASP A 244 -22.51 9.91 2.46
N GLY A 245 -21.58 9.28 1.75
CA GLY A 245 -21.44 9.34 0.30
C GLY A 245 -20.52 10.46 -0.20
N HIS A 246 -19.83 11.13 0.71
CA HIS A 246 -18.79 12.11 0.44
C HIS A 246 -17.41 11.54 0.76
N THR A 247 -16.39 12.16 0.18
CA THR A 247 -15.01 11.69 0.33
C THR A 247 -14.39 12.20 1.64
N ASP A 248 -13.88 11.29 2.47
CA ASP A 248 -13.13 11.61 3.69
C ASP A 248 -11.63 11.43 3.53
N ILE A 249 -10.87 12.06 4.43
CA ILE A 249 -9.41 12.01 4.52
C ILE A 249 -9.01 11.47 5.90
N VAL A 250 -8.37 10.30 5.90
CA VAL A 250 -7.92 9.61 7.12
C VAL A 250 -6.43 9.87 7.35
N VAL A 251 -6.12 10.36 8.54
CA VAL A 251 -4.76 10.81 8.91
C VAL A 251 -4.31 10.11 10.18
N PRO A 252 -3.44 9.08 10.08
CA PRO A 252 -2.79 8.48 11.23
C PRO A 252 -1.68 9.37 11.78
N THR A 253 -1.48 9.36 13.10
CA THR A 253 -0.46 10.18 13.76
C THR A 253 0.40 9.40 14.75
N LEU A 254 1.57 9.96 15.09
CA LEU A 254 2.48 9.35 16.07
C LEU A 254 1.92 9.33 17.50
N SER A 255 0.95 10.17 17.83
CA SER A 255 0.27 10.12 19.14
C SER A 255 -0.70 8.95 19.27
N GLY A 256 -0.89 8.15 18.19
CA GLY A 256 -1.89 7.09 18.12
C GLY A 256 -3.29 7.58 17.73
N ASN A 257 -3.44 8.87 17.41
CA ASN A 257 -4.72 9.38 16.93
C ASN A 257 -4.87 9.09 15.45
N ILE A 258 -6.07 8.67 15.06
CA ILE A 258 -6.51 8.51 13.68
C ILE A 258 -7.61 9.55 13.49
N TYR A 259 -7.29 10.62 12.78
CA TYR A 259 -8.23 11.67 12.43
C TYR A 259 -8.96 11.32 11.14
N VAL A 260 -10.22 11.72 11.03
CA VAL A 260 -11.00 11.65 9.79
C VAL A 260 -11.52 13.05 9.51
N LEU A 261 -11.17 13.59 8.36
CA LEU A 261 -11.50 14.95 7.94
C LEU A 261 -12.38 14.90 6.69
N SER A 262 -13.39 15.76 6.62
CA SER A 262 -14.23 15.93 5.44
C SER A 262 -13.37 16.46 4.28
N GLY A 263 -13.41 15.81 3.13
CA GLY A 263 -12.67 16.25 1.94
C GLY A 263 -13.13 17.62 1.42
N LYS A 264 -14.37 17.99 1.69
CA LYS A 264 -14.98 19.25 1.22
C LYS A 264 -14.41 20.50 1.89
N ASP A 265 -14.17 20.43 3.20
CA ASP A 265 -13.83 21.62 4.00
C ASP A 265 -12.77 21.38 5.10
N GLY A 266 -12.23 20.17 5.20
CA GLY A 266 -11.23 19.80 6.19
C GLY A 266 -11.77 19.68 7.61
N SER A 267 -13.10 19.76 7.82
CA SER A 267 -13.70 19.66 9.15
C SER A 267 -13.61 18.24 9.72
N LEU A 268 -13.51 18.13 11.04
CA LEU A 268 -13.38 16.83 11.73
C LEU A 268 -14.71 16.05 11.66
N VAL A 269 -14.66 14.85 11.09
CA VAL A 269 -15.78 13.91 11.01
C VAL A 269 -15.98 13.24 12.37
N ARG A 270 -17.21 13.19 12.86
CA ARG A 270 -17.52 12.51 14.13
C ARG A 270 -17.70 11.01 13.90
N PRO A 271 -17.28 10.15 14.83
CA PRO A 271 -16.84 10.45 16.20
C PRO A 271 -15.30 10.59 16.37
N TYR A 272 -14.55 10.78 15.29
CA TYR A 272 -13.08 10.86 15.31
C TYR A 272 -12.54 12.11 16.04
N PRO A 273 -11.28 12.11 16.52
CA PRO A 273 -10.25 11.07 16.34
C PRO A 273 -10.52 9.78 17.12
N TYR A 274 -10.17 8.64 16.52
CA TYR A 274 -10.03 7.38 17.23
C TYR A 274 -8.60 7.30 17.77
N ARG A 275 -8.41 6.88 19.02
CA ARG A 275 -7.09 6.80 19.63
C ARG A 275 -6.69 5.36 19.90
N THR A 276 -5.66 4.88 19.21
CA THR A 276 -4.97 3.63 19.53
C THR A 276 -4.09 3.79 20.77
N HIS A 277 -3.67 2.69 21.37
CA HIS A 277 -2.81 2.73 22.56
C HIS A 277 -1.33 2.92 22.25
N GLY A 278 -0.92 2.67 21.00
CA GLY A 278 0.43 2.92 20.50
C GLY A 278 0.45 3.91 19.33
N ARG A 279 1.65 4.16 18.81
CA ARG A 279 1.88 4.98 17.61
C ARG A 279 1.27 4.32 16.39
N VAL A 280 0.69 5.11 15.48
CA VAL A 280 0.37 4.64 14.13
C VAL A 280 1.40 5.24 13.17
N MET A 281 2.32 4.42 12.69
CA MET A 281 3.44 4.86 11.82
C MET A 281 3.30 4.43 10.37
N ASN A 282 2.30 3.62 10.06
CA ASN A 282 2.00 3.11 8.74
C ASN A 282 0.88 3.92 8.07
N GLN A 283 0.80 3.84 6.74
CA GLN A 283 -0.39 4.27 6.02
C GLN A 283 -1.56 3.34 6.41
N VAL A 284 -2.74 3.91 6.53
CA VAL A 284 -3.98 3.20 6.89
C VAL A 284 -4.59 2.56 5.64
N LEU A 285 -5.15 1.36 5.78
CA LEU A 285 -5.97 0.75 4.74
C LEU A 285 -7.44 1.09 4.97
N LEU A 286 -8.11 1.57 3.92
CA LEU A 286 -9.57 1.68 3.89
C LEU A 286 -10.13 0.52 3.09
N VAL A 287 -11.01 -0.27 3.70
CA VAL A 287 -11.53 -1.51 3.10
C VAL A 287 -12.99 -1.75 3.47
N ASP A 288 -13.79 -2.18 2.50
CA ASP A 288 -15.13 -2.68 2.76
C ASP A 288 -15.06 -4.15 3.21
N LEU A 289 -15.29 -4.39 4.50
CA LEU A 289 -15.34 -5.73 5.09
C LEU A 289 -16.78 -6.19 5.37
N ASN A 290 -17.79 -5.50 4.81
CA ASN A 290 -19.18 -5.91 4.96
C ASN A 290 -19.49 -7.14 4.09
N LYS A 291 -20.41 -7.99 4.54
CA LYS A 291 -20.77 -9.18 3.75
C LYS A 291 -21.48 -8.76 2.48
N ARG A 292 -21.25 -9.50 1.39
CA ARG A 292 -21.92 -9.26 0.11
C ARG A 292 -23.45 -9.24 0.27
N GLY A 293 -24.06 -8.09 0.06
CA GLY A 293 -25.51 -7.87 0.19
C GLY A 293 -25.95 -7.21 1.50
N GLU A 294 -25.05 -7.05 2.48
CA GLU A 294 -25.26 -6.14 3.61
C GLU A 294 -25.14 -4.70 3.12
N LYS A 295 -26.12 -3.87 3.47
CA LYS A 295 -26.16 -2.44 3.13
C LYS A 295 -25.62 -1.59 4.29
N LYS A 296 -24.51 -2.01 4.91
CA LYS A 296 -23.75 -1.10 5.75
C LYS A 296 -23.03 -0.12 4.84
N LYS A 297 -23.12 1.16 5.16
CA LYS A 297 -22.39 2.23 4.48
C LYS A 297 -21.12 2.53 5.26
N GLY A 298 -20.09 3.04 4.57
CA GLY A 298 -18.81 3.41 5.17
C GLY A 298 -17.75 2.32 5.07
N LEU A 299 -16.49 2.76 5.01
CA LEU A 299 -15.32 1.90 4.95
C LEU A 299 -14.81 1.55 6.35
N THR A 300 -14.14 0.41 6.45
CA THR A 300 -13.38 0.03 7.65
C THR A 300 -11.96 0.55 7.55
N ILE A 301 -11.49 1.20 8.61
CA ILE A 301 -10.10 1.59 8.80
C ILE A 301 -9.35 0.39 9.38
N ALA A 302 -8.44 -0.20 8.61
CA ALA A 302 -7.55 -1.27 9.05
C ALA A 302 -6.13 -0.72 9.23
N THR A 303 -5.58 -0.83 10.43
CA THR A 303 -4.24 -0.34 10.72
C THR A 303 -3.58 -1.10 11.86
N THR A 304 -2.25 -1.20 11.80
CA THR A 304 -1.46 -1.65 12.96
C THR A 304 -1.08 -0.49 13.85
N SER A 305 -0.78 -0.81 15.11
CA SER A 305 -0.28 0.15 16.10
C SER A 305 0.96 -0.42 16.79
N PHE A 306 1.78 0.46 17.34
CA PHE A 306 3.03 0.11 18.03
C PHE A 306 2.81 -0.46 19.44
N ASP A 307 1.55 -0.66 19.82
CA ASP A 307 1.16 -1.46 20.99
C ASP A 307 1.14 -2.97 20.68
N GLY A 308 1.33 -3.38 19.42
CA GLY A 308 1.35 -4.79 19.03
C GLY A 308 0.00 -5.32 18.54
N TYR A 309 -0.94 -4.44 18.21
CA TYR A 309 -2.28 -4.83 17.77
C TYR A 309 -2.61 -4.35 16.35
N LEU A 310 -3.43 -5.14 15.66
CA LEU A 310 -4.18 -4.76 14.46
C LEU A 310 -5.56 -4.24 14.90
N TYR A 311 -5.89 -3.03 14.46
CA TYR A 311 -7.18 -2.38 14.69
C TYR A 311 -8.02 -2.41 13.41
N LEU A 312 -9.28 -2.83 13.55
CA LEU A 312 -10.31 -2.74 12.52
C LEU A 312 -11.45 -1.85 13.02
N ILE A 313 -11.42 -0.60 12.60
CA ILE A 313 -12.32 0.44 13.10
C ILE A 313 -13.44 0.64 12.06
N ASP A 314 -14.68 0.35 12.45
CA ASP A 314 -15.90 0.62 11.68
C ASP A 314 -16.04 2.14 11.52
N GLY A 315 -15.95 2.62 10.28
CA GLY A 315 -15.93 4.04 9.94
C GLY A 315 -17.06 4.87 10.57
N PRO A 316 -18.33 4.50 10.36
CA PRO A 316 -19.46 5.29 10.86
C PRO A 316 -19.57 5.36 12.38
N THR A 317 -19.13 4.31 13.10
CA THR A 317 -19.36 4.20 14.55
C THR A 317 -18.11 4.37 15.39
N SER A 318 -16.92 4.33 14.78
CA SER A 318 -15.62 4.16 15.44
C SER A 318 -15.50 2.93 16.36
N CYS A 319 -16.43 1.98 16.25
CA CYS A 319 -16.32 0.71 16.95
C CYS A 319 -15.11 -0.03 16.39
N ALA A 320 -14.20 -0.49 17.25
CA ALA A 320 -12.99 -1.16 16.83
C ALA A 320 -12.97 -2.61 17.31
N ASP A 321 -12.67 -3.51 16.38
CA ASP A 321 -12.21 -4.86 16.69
C ASP A 321 -10.69 -4.86 16.71
N VAL A 322 -10.09 -5.59 17.65
CA VAL A 322 -8.65 -5.58 17.88
C VAL A 322 -8.12 -7.01 17.85
N VAL A 323 -7.03 -7.22 17.12
CA VAL A 323 -6.35 -8.52 17.00
C VAL A 323 -4.92 -8.37 17.49
N ASP A 324 -4.55 -9.18 18.48
CA ASP A 324 -3.17 -9.27 18.94
C ASP A 324 -2.30 -9.89 17.84
N ILE A 325 -1.34 -9.11 17.34
CA ILE A 325 -0.32 -9.56 16.38
C ILE A 325 1.02 -9.80 17.08
N GLY A 326 1.07 -9.68 18.41
CA GLY A 326 2.21 -9.98 19.27
C GLY A 326 3.40 -9.05 19.14
N GLU A 327 3.37 -8.09 18.19
CA GLU A 327 4.51 -7.25 17.85
C GLU A 327 4.11 -6.02 17.01
N THR A 328 4.97 -5.01 16.98
CA THR A 328 4.80 -3.79 16.19
C THR A 328 4.97 -4.02 14.67
N SER A 329 4.31 -3.15 13.88
CA SER A 329 4.39 -3.13 12.43
C SER A 329 4.57 -1.69 11.91
N TYR A 330 5.46 -1.53 10.94
CA TYR A 330 5.68 -0.27 10.21
C TYR A 330 4.96 -0.23 8.86
N SER A 331 4.40 -1.35 8.41
CA SER A 331 3.85 -1.48 7.07
C SER A 331 2.34 -1.26 7.07
N MET A 332 1.86 -0.77 5.93
CA MET A 332 0.43 -0.71 5.66
C MET A 332 -0.14 -2.13 5.61
N VAL A 333 -1.31 -2.33 6.25
CA VAL A 333 -2.09 -3.56 6.11
C VAL A 333 -2.53 -3.68 4.66
N LEU A 334 -2.38 -4.86 4.06
CA LEU A 334 -2.92 -5.12 2.72
C LEU A 334 -4.16 -5.99 2.84
N ALA A 335 -5.11 -5.80 1.93
CA ALA A 335 -6.26 -6.68 1.79
C ALA A 335 -6.31 -7.23 0.37
N ASP A 336 -6.25 -8.54 0.24
CA ASP A 336 -6.48 -9.23 -1.03
C ASP A 336 -6.91 -10.68 -0.74
N ASN A 337 -7.44 -11.36 -1.74
CA ASN A 337 -7.71 -12.79 -1.65
C ASN A 337 -6.42 -13.58 -1.98
N VAL A 338 -5.71 -14.04 -0.95
CA VAL A 338 -4.42 -14.73 -1.12
C VAL A 338 -4.52 -16.24 -1.03
N ASP A 339 -5.68 -16.79 -0.66
CA ASP A 339 -5.89 -18.24 -0.60
C ASP A 339 -6.82 -18.81 -1.67
N GLY A 340 -7.40 -17.95 -2.51
CA GLY A 340 -8.36 -18.32 -3.54
C GLY A 340 -9.79 -18.51 -3.04
N GLY A 341 -10.13 -18.02 -1.84
CA GLY A 341 -11.49 -17.94 -1.31
C GLY A 341 -12.35 -16.86 -1.99
N ASP A 342 -13.53 -16.58 -1.44
CA ASP A 342 -14.37 -15.44 -1.88
C ASP A 342 -14.25 -14.23 -0.91
N ASP A 343 -13.44 -14.37 0.15
CA ASP A 343 -13.28 -13.39 1.21
C ASP A 343 -11.96 -12.62 1.06
N LEU A 344 -11.90 -11.42 1.64
CA LEU A 344 -10.67 -10.64 1.70
C LEU A 344 -9.80 -11.13 2.85
N ASP A 345 -8.53 -11.39 2.57
CA ASP A 345 -7.53 -11.67 3.58
C ASP A 345 -6.76 -10.41 3.92
N LEU A 346 -6.58 -10.16 5.21
CA LEU A 346 -5.68 -9.11 5.67
C LEU A 346 -4.27 -9.67 5.83
N ILE A 347 -3.31 -9.02 5.18
CA ILE A 347 -1.88 -9.31 5.28
C ILE A 347 -1.24 -8.22 6.12
N VAL A 348 -0.64 -8.64 7.23
CA VAL A 348 0.11 -7.76 8.15
C VAL A 348 1.53 -8.29 8.25
N THR A 349 2.53 -7.41 8.26
CA THR A 349 3.94 -7.81 8.45
C THR A 349 4.54 -7.17 9.71
N THR A 350 5.13 -7.96 10.60
CA THR A 350 5.76 -7.43 11.83
C THR A 350 7.24 -7.12 11.66
N MET A 351 7.82 -6.40 12.62
CA MET A 351 9.24 -6.06 12.63
C MET A 351 10.18 -7.27 12.62
N ASN A 352 9.84 -8.38 13.28
CA ASN A 352 10.64 -9.63 13.22
C ASN A 352 10.29 -10.51 12.01
N GLY A 353 9.47 -10.02 11.07
CA GLY A 353 9.15 -10.73 9.84
C GLY A 353 7.97 -11.69 9.95
N ASN A 354 6.98 -11.47 10.82
CA ASN A 354 5.79 -12.33 10.81
C ASN A 354 4.73 -11.84 9.82
N ALA A 355 4.18 -12.73 9.00
CA ALA A 355 3.04 -12.44 8.10
C ALA A 355 1.75 -13.09 8.62
N TRP A 356 0.67 -12.30 8.72
CA TRP A 356 -0.61 -12.73 9.29
C TRP A 356 -1.73 -12.84 8.25
N ARG A 357 -2.72 -13.69 8.55
CA ARG A 357 -3.96 -13.85 7.77
C ARG A 357 -5.17 -14.02 8.71
N SER A 358 -6.28 -13.33 8.45
CA SER A 358 -7.56 -13.55 9.14
C SER A 358 -8.63 -14.08 8.17
N PRO A 359 -9.31 -15.21 8.46
CA PRO A 359 -10.42 -15.69 7.67
C PRO A 359 -11.72 -15.36 8.39
N SER A 360 -12.53 -14.48 7.81
CA SER A 360 -13.95 -14.54 8.08
C SER A 360 -14.49 -15.85 7.48
N GLN A 361 -15.13 -16.69 8.29
CA GLN A 361 -15.63 -18.01 7.85
C GLN A 361 -16.65 -17.91 6.70
N GLY A 362 -16.35 -18.55 5.56
CA GLY A 362 -17.26 -18.51 4.41
C GLY A 362 -17.07 -19.59 3.34
N ARG A 363 -17.16 -20.88 3.68
CA ARG A 363 -17.45 -22.04 2.77
C ARG A 363 -16.91 -21.95 1.32
N ASN A 364 -15.79 -22.63 1.04
CA ASN A 364 -15.37 -23.02 -0.33
C ASN A 364 -16.59 -23.48 -1.17
N ASN A 365 -17.02 -22.69 -2.15
CA ASN A 365 -18.06 -23.09 -3.07
C ASN A 365 -17.52 -23.04 -4.48
N VAL A 366 -17.51 -24.22 -5.08
CA VAL A 366 -17.59 -24.53 -6.51
C VAL A 366 -16.85 -23.58 -7.47
N ALA A 367 -15.83 -24.09 -8.14
CA ALA A 367 -15.23 -23.43 -9.30
C ALA A 367 -16.32 -23.01 -10.30
N HIS A 368 -16.59 -21.70 -10.39
CA HIS A 368 -17.63 -21.12 -11.22
C HIS A 368 -17.01 -20.59 -12.51
N ARG A 369 -17.31 -21.22 -13.65
CA ARG A 369 -16.88 -20.74 -14.97
C ARG A 369 -18.03 -20.81 -15.96
N TYR A 370 -18.39 -19.68 -16.58
CA TYR A 370 -19.49 -19.58 -17.55
C TYR A 370 -20.86 -20.10 -17.04
N ASN A 371 -21.26 -19.74 -15.80
CA ASN A 371 -22.50 -20.18 -15.18
C ASN A 371 -22.56 -21.71 -14.88
N ARG A 372 -21.39 -22.38 -14.81
CA ARG A 372 -21.26 -23.81 -14.52
C ARG A 372 -20.62 -24.01 -13.16
N GLN A 373 -21.22 -24.90 -12.38
CA GLN A 373 -20.71 -25.39 -11.10
C GLN A 373 -19.84 -26.62 -11.39
N GLY A 374 -18.56 -26.63 -11.01
CA GLY A 374 -17.60 -27.72 -11.23
C GLY A 374 -17.47 -28.70 -10.05
N ILE A 375 -16.24 -28.95 -9.60
CA ILE A 375 -15.90 -29.87 -8.50
C ILE A 375 -15.55 -29.10 -7.22
N TYR A 376 -15.77 -29.70 -6.05
CA TYR A 376 -15.22 -29.22 -4.77
C TYR A 376 -14.97 -30.35 -3.77
N VAL A 377 -14.03 -30.18 -2.83
CA VAL A 377 -13.85 -31.09 -1.67
C VAL A 377 -15.01 -30.88 -0.70
N THR A 378 -15.67 -31.89 -0.13
CA THR A 378 -16.83 -31.69 0.77
C THR A 378 -16.43 -31.04 2.10
N PRO A 379 -17.36 -30.36 2.83
CA PRO A 379 -17.04 -29.70 4.10
C PRO A 379 -16.42 -30.64 5.15
N SER A 380 -16.90 -31.89 5.23
CA SER A 380 -16.33 -32.94 6.10
C SER A 380 -14.86 -33.21 5.78
N SER A 381 -14.45 -33.00 4.53
CA SER A 381 -13.11 -33.26 4.07
C SER A 381 -12.16 -32.05 4.06
N ARG A 382 -12.68 -30.84 4.30
CA ARG A 382 -11.92 -29.58 4.35
C ARG A 382 -11.34 -29.23 5.72
N ALA A 383 -11.91 -29.79 6.78
CA ALA A 383 -11.42 -29.53 8.13
C ALA A 383 -9.95 -29.97 8.24
N PHE A 384 -9.14 -29.21 8.97
CA PHE A 384 -7.81 -29.65 9.36
C PHE A 384 -7.94 -30.90 10.23
N ARG A 385 -7.11 -31.90 9.95
CA ARG A 385 -7.13 -33.17 10.68
C ARG A 385 -5.72 -33.73 10.71
N ASP A 386 -5.33 -34.20 11.87
CA ASP A 386 -4.13 -35.02 12.04
C ASP A 386 -4.51 -36.46 11.69
N GLU A 387 -4.01 -36.95 10.55
CA GLU A 387 -4.38 -38.26 10.00
C GLU A 387 -3.15 -39.17 10.06
N GLU A 388 -3.24 -40.24 10.86
CA GLU A 388 -2.21 -41.25 10.95
C GLU A 388 -2.56 -42.46 10.08
N GLY A 389 -1.65 -42.84 9.19
CA GLY A 389 -1.82 -44.02 8.36
C GLY A 389 -1.11 -43.90 7.03
N LYS A 390 -1.23 -44.95 6.20
CA LYS A 390 -0.63 -45.02 4.86
C LYS A 390 -1.40 -44.24 3.79
N ASN A 391 -2.64 -43.85 4.09
CA ASN A 391 -3.51 -43.13 3.16
C ASN A 391 -4.51 -42.26 3.91
N VAL A 392 -4.92 -41.17 3.28
CA VAL A 392 -6.01 -40.30 3.73
C VAL A 392 -7.17 -40.35 2.73
N TRP A 393 -8.39 -40.15 3.23
CA TRP A 393 -9.59 -40.07 2.39
C TRP A 393 -10.00 -38.62 2.17
N VAL A 394 -10.17 -38.27 0.90
CA VAL A 394 -10.68 -36.97 0.47
C VAL A 394 -12.00 -37.19 -0.24
N GLU A 395 -13.05 -36.63 0.31
CA GLU A 395 -14.37 -36.64 -0.30
C GLU A 395 -14.54 -35.39 -1.16
N VAL A 396 -14.96 -35.60 -2.40
CA VAL A 396 -15.19 -34.55 -3.40
C VAL A 396 -16.60 -34.68 -3.94
N GLU A 397 -17.22 -33.57 -4.31
CA GLU A 397 -18.52 -33.53 -4.95
C GLU A 397 -18.39 -32.86 -6.32
N ILE A 398 -18.77 -33.62 -7.35
CA ILE A 398 -18.89 -33.11 -8.72
C ILE A 398 -20.30 -32.61 -8.87
N VAL A 399 -20.45 -31.32 -9.16
CA VAL A 399 -21.74 -30.73 -9.50
C VAL A 399 -21.82 -30.62 -11.02
N ASP A 400 -22.93 -31.06 -11.61
CA ASP A 400 -23.23 -30.80 -13.02
C ASP A 400 -24.70 -30.40 -13.16
N ARG A 401 -24.93 -29.11 -13.40
CA ARG A 401 -26.26 -28.53 -13.62
C ARG A 401 -26.56 -28.28 -15.09
N TYR A 402 -25.65 -28.64 -16.00
CA TYR A 402 -25.81 -28.36 -17.42
C TYR A 402 -26.75 -29.40 -18.06
N ARG A 403 -28.05 -29.09 -17.97
CA ARG A 403 -29.23 -29.86 -18.45
C ARG A 403 -29.71 -30.97 -17.52
N PHE A 404 -29.92 -30.66 -16.26
CA PHE A 404 -30.87 -31.43 -15.46
C PHE A 404 -32.28 -31.29 -16.09
N PRO A 405 -33.02 -32.38 -16.39
CA PRO A 405 -32.78 -33.78 -16.03
C PRO A 405 -32.25 -34.70 -17.16
N SER A 406 -31.82 -34.20 -18.33
CA SER A 406 -31.55 -35.04 -19.52
C SER A 406 -30.17 -34.88 -20.19
N GLY A 407 -29.16 -34.35 -19.49
CA GLY A 407 -27.78 -34.26 -20.00
C GLY A 407 -26.71 -34.37 -18.90
N SER A 408 -25.54 -34.90 -19.26
CA SER A 408 -24.35 -34.96 -18.40
C SER A 408 -23.09 -34.57 -19.19
N GLN A 409 -22.14 -33.94 -18.50
CA GLN A 409 -20.81 -33.57 -18.97
C GLN A 409 -19.74 -34.64 -18.72
N ALA A 410 -20.14 -35.80 -18.17
CA ALA A 410 -19.27 -36.96 -18.03
C ALA A 410 -18.67 -37.41 -19.38
N PRO A 411 -17.44 -37.97 -19.39
CA PRO A 411 -16.63 -38.30 -18.21
C PRO A 411 -15.94 -37.08 -17.57
N TYR A 412 -15.83 -37.08 -16.25
CA TYR A 412 -15.06 -36.10 -15.47
C TYR A 412 -13.71 -36.69 -15.09
N ASN A 413 -12.63 -36.12 -15.60
CA ASN A 413 -11.27 -36.53 -15.26
C ASN A 413 -10.79 -35.71 -14.07
N VAL A 414 -10.77 -36.31 -12.89
CA VAL A 414 -10.42 -35.67 -11.62
C VAL A 414 -9.00 -36.07 -11.21
N THR A 415 -8.14 -35.08 -11.01
CA THR A 415 -6.80 -35.25 -10.46
C THR A 415 -6.80 -34.73 -9.03
N VAL A 416 -6.42 -35.58 -8.08
CA VAL A 416 -6.22 -35.17 -6.69
C VAL A 416 -4.74 -35.25 -6.36
N SER A 417 -4.17 -34.13 -5.94
CA SER A 417 -2.75 -33.98 -5.64
C SER A 417 -2.56 -33.68 -4.16
N LEU A 418 -1.72 -34.44 -3.45
CA LEU A 418 -1.21 -34.07 -2.15
C LEU A 418 0.14 -33.37 -2.33
N LEU A 419 0.19 -32.09 -1.96
CA LEU A 419 1.37 -31.24 -2.00
C LEU A 419 2.01 -31.22 -0.61
N VAL A 420 3.28 -31.62 -0.54
CA VAL A 420 4.03 -31.70 0.72
C VAL A 420 5.11 -30.61 0.73
N PRO A 421 5.07 -29.63 1.67
CA PRO A 421 6.07 -28.58 1.81
C PRO A 421 7.36 -29.07 2.50
N GLY A 422 8.45 -28.31 2.35
CA GLY A 422 9.65 -28.42 3.19
C GLY A 422 10.62 -29.60 2.91
N ASN A 423 11.42 -29.94 3.95
CA ASN A 423 12.61 -30.82 3.94
C ASN A 423 12.38 -32.30 3.56
N TYR A 424 11.20 -32.67 3.07
CA TYR A 424 10.97 -34.00 2.53
C TYR A 424 11.79 -34.18 1.24
N GLN A 425 12.65 -35.20 1.23
CA GLN A 425 13.55 -35.52 0.12
C GLN A 425 12.90 -36.43 -0.95
N GLY A 426 11.67 -36.90 -0.73
CA GLY A 426 10.91 -37.71 -1.69
C GLY A 426 10.06 -36.89 -2.65
N GLU A 427 9.16 -37.56 -3.38
CA GLU A 427 8.25 -36.91 -4.32
C GLU A 427 7.27 -35.98 -3.58
N ARG A 428 7.39 -34.68 -3.83
CA ARG A 428 6.64 -33.62 -3.11
C ARG A 428 5.21 -33.42 -3.59
N THR A 429 4.81 -34.15 -4.63
CA THR A 429 3.48 -34.06 -5.22
C THR A 429 3.00 -35.45 -5.56
N ILE A 430 2.08 -35.96 -4.76
CA ILE A 430 1.50 -37.29 -4.96
C ILE A 430 0.17 -37.10 -5.68
N LYS A 431 0.09 -37.53 -6.95
CA LYS A 431 -1.12 -37.39 -7.77
C LYS A 431 -1.90 -38.69 -7.88
N GLN A 432 -3.22 -38.59 -7.85
CA GLN A 432 -4.17 -39.68 -8.11
C GLN A 432 -5.20 -39.21 -9.14
N ASN A 433 -5.29 -39.92 -10.26
CA ASN A 433 -6.21 -39.60 -11.34
C ASN A 433 -7.39 -40.57 -11.32
N HIS A 434 -8.60 -40.02 -11.37
CA HIS A 434 -9.84 -40.77 -11.34
C HIS A 434 -10.79 -40.26 -12.43
N ILE A 435 -11.50 -41.17 -13.08
CA ILE A 435 -12.52 -40.82 -14.07
C ILE A 435 -13.88 -41.17 -13.49
N PHE A 436 -14.79 -40.20 -13.46
CA PHE A 436 -16.15 -40.39 -12.98
C PHE A 436 -17.17 -40.19 -14.11
N ASP A 437 -18.11 -41.12 -14.22
CA ASP A 437 -19.17 -41.07 -15.25
C ASP A 437 -20.47 -40.40 -14.77
N ARG A 438 -20.52 -40.01 -13.49
CA ARG A 438 -21.70 -39.39 -12.86
C ARG A 438 -21.30 -38.30 -11.89
N ALA A 439 -22.06 -37.20 -11.91
CA ALA A 439 -22.01 -36.16 -10.88
C ALA A 439 -22.51 -36.71 -9.53
N GLY A 440 -22.10 -36.06 -8.44
CA GLY A 440 -22.37 -36.45 -7.06
C GLY A 440 -21.11 -36.56 -6.20
N THR A 441 -21.29 -37.05 -4.97
CA THR A 441 -20.21 -37.21 -4.00
C THR A 441 -19.41 -38.48 -4.25
N HIS A 442 -18.09 -38.35 -4.26
CA HIS A 442 -17.12 -39.43 -4.47
C HIS A 442 -16.02 -39.36 -3.41
N ARG A 443 -15.50 -40.52 -2.99
CA ARG A 443 -14.38 -40.59 -2.05
C ARG A 443 -13.13 -41.11 -2.74
N ILE A 444 -12.06 -40.36 -2.62
CA ILE A 444 -10.76 -40.61 -3.24
C ILE A 444 -9.74 -40.91 -2.15
N LYS A 445 -8.94 -41.96 -2.38
CA LYS A 445 -7.90 -42.39 -1.44
C LYS A 445 -6.56 -41.87 -1.93
N ILE A 446 -5.84 -41.15 -1.09
CA ILE A 446 -4.54 -40.58 -1.43
C ILE A 446 -3.47 -41.19 -0.51
N PRO A 447 -2.36 -41.69 -1.05
CA PRO A 447 -1.26 -42.15 -0.21
C PRO A 447 -0.59 -40.98 0.52
N THR A 448 -0.23 -41.20 1.77
CA THR A 448 0.48 -40.25 2.63
C THR A 448 1.98 -40.52 2.61
N VAL A 449 2.78 -39.55 3.06
CA VAL A 449 4.23 -39.73 3.19
C VAL A 449 4.58 -40.34 4.56
N GLY A 450 5.70 -41.07 4.62
CA GLY A 450 6.15 -41.75 5.84
C GLY A 450 6.72 -40.83 6.93
N VAL A 451 6.52 -39.51 6.83
CA VAL A 451 6.97 -38.51 7.80
C VAL A 451 5.80 -37.64 8.19
N ARG A 452 5.74 -37.21 9.44
CA ARG A 452 4.73 -36.24 9.88
C ARG A 452 5.05 -34.88 9.27
N THR A 453 4.13 -34.35 8.48
CA THR A 453 4.28 -33.07 7.78
C THR A 453 2.90 -32.49 7.48
N ALA A 454 2.82 -31.17 7.38
CA ALA A 454 1.66 -30.52 6.78
C ALA A 454 1.58 -30.91 5.29
N GLY A 455 0.38 -30.89 4.71
CA GLY A 455 0.20 -31.13 3.28
C GLY A 455 -1.10 -30.53 2.79
N THR A 456 -1.09 -30.04 1.56
CA THR A 456 -2.25 -29.41 0.91
C THR A 456 -2.82 -30.37 -0.11
N VAL A 457 -4.12 -30.64 -0.03
CA VAL A 457 -4.83 -31.41 -1.05
C VAL A 457 -5.40 -30.45 -2.09
N LEU A 458 -4.99 -30.63 -3.35
CA LEU A 458 -5.52 -29.94 -4.50
C LEU A 458 -6.39 -30.89 -5.33
N VAL A 459 -7.57 -30.44 -5.76
CA VAL A 459 -8.47 -31.21 -6.61
C VAL A 459 -8.70 -30.47 -7.91
N GLU A 460 -8.37 -31.08 -9.03
CA GLU A 460 -8.54 -30.53 -10.36
C GLU A 460 -9.50 -31.44 -11.14
N MET A 461 -10.35 -30.88 -11.99
CA MET A 461 -11.27 -31.65 -12.85
C MET A 461 -11.26 -31.09 -14.27
N VAL A 462 -11.24 -31.99 -15.25
CA VAL A 462 -11.46 -31.70 -16.66
C VAL A 462 -12.69 -32.44 -17.15
N ASP A 463 -13.66 -31.73 -17.72
CA ASP A 463 -14.85 -32.35 -18.32
C ASP A 463 -14.59 -32.83 -19.77
N LYS A 464 -15.58 -33.49 -20.38
CA LYS A 464 -15.51 -33.96 -21.77
C LYS A 464 -15.28 -32.85 -22.81
N TRP A 465 -15.57 -31.60 -22.46
CA TRP A 465 -15.42 -30.42 -23.31
C TRP A 465 -14.11 -29.69 -23.04
N THR A 466 -13.18 -30.31 -22.31
CA THR A 466 -11.87 -29.75 -21.94
C THR A 466 -11.94 -28.52 -21.04
N LEU A 467 -13.07 -28.32 -20.34
CA LEU A 467 -13.17 -27.27 -19.35
C LEU A 467 -12.49 -27.70 -18.07
N PHE A 468 -11.58 -26.85 -17.62
CA PHE A 468 -10.75 -27.05 -16.45
C PHE A 468 -11.35 -26.35 -15.23
N PHE A 469 -11.46 -27.10 -14.13
CA PHE A 469 -11.92 -26.67 -12.81
C PHE A 469 -10.83 -27.03 -11.79
N ARG A 470 -10.56 -26.14 -10.84
CA ARG A 470 -9.52 -26.30 -9.81
C ARG A 470 -10.04 -25.80 -8.48
#